data_AF-A0A3B9ZLX0-F1
#
_entry.id   AF-A0A3B9ZLX0-F1
#
_cell.length_a   1.000
_cell.length_b   1.000
_cell.length_c   1.000
_cell.angle_alpha   90.00
_cell.angle_beta   90.00
_cell.angle_gamma   90.00
#
_symmetry.space_group_name_H-M   'P 1'
#
loop_
_entity.id
_entity.type
_entity.pdbx_description
1 polymer ?
#
loop_
_entity_poly.entity_id
_entity_poly.type
_entity_poly.pdbx_seq_one_letter_code
_entity_poly.pdbx_strand_id
1 'polypeptide(L)' 'MNQIVEKVLFSEKVAKFVVDAPRIAKSRKPGHFVILRVDKKG' A
#
# COMPACT_ATOMS: atom_id res chain seq x y z
N MET A 1 4.98 5.25 10.12
CA MET A 1 3.69 5.36 9.41
C MET A 1 4.05 5.61 7.96
N ASN A 2 3.62 4.76 7.03
CA ASN A 2 4.08 4.81 5.64
C ASN A 2 3.30 5.89 4.88
N GLN A 3 3.98 6.72 4.09
CA GLN A 3 3.36 7.83 3.36
C GLN A 3 2.73 7.34 2.05
N ILE A 4 1.54 7.86 1.69
CA ILE A 4 0.96 7.66 0.35
C ILE A 4 1.57 8.71 -0.58
N VAL A 5 2.26 8.26 -1.61
CA VAL A 5 2.95 9.11 -2.61
C VAL A 5 2.06 9.37 -3.82
N GLU A 6 1.22 8.39 -4.18
CA GLU A 6 0.27 8.49 -5.29
C GLU A 6 -1.03 7.79 -4.93
N LYS A 7 -2.16 8.36 -5.38
CA LYS A 7 -3.48 7.74 -5.32
C LYS A 7 -4.19 7.96 -6.66
N VAL A 8 -4.61 6.87 -7.29
CA VAL A 8 -5.39 6.90 -8.54
C VAL A 8 -6.65 6.06 -8.35
N LEU A 9 -7.81 6.63 -8.69
CA LEU A 9 -9.07 5.91 -8.79
C LEU A 9 -9.23 5.41 -10.22
N PHE A 10 -9.34 4.09 -10.40
CA PHE A 10 -9.60 3.50 -11.72
C PHE A 10 -11.10 3.34 -11.99
N SER A 11 -11.88 3.10 -10.94
CA SER A 11 -13.34 3.06 -10.97
C SER A 11 -13.89 3.38 -9.59
N GLU A 12 -15.22 3.38 -9.45
CA GLU A 12 -15.91 3.65 -8.17
C GLU A 12 -15.40 2.77 -7.01
N LYS A 13 -15.02 1.52 -7.29
CA LYS A 13 -14.63 0.53 -6.27
C LYS A 13 -13.19 0.05 -6.38
N VAL A 14 -12.37 0.64 -7.25
CA VAL A 14 -10.98 0.21 -7.49
C VAL A 14 -10.04 1.40 -7.42
N ALA A 15 -9.09 1.32 -6.49
CA ALA A 15 -8.07 2.33 -6.26
C ALA A 15 -6.66 1.72 -6.28
N LYS A 16 -5.71 2.45 -6.85
CA LYS A 16 -4.27 2.18 -6.75
C LYS A 16 -3.65 3.18 -5.78
N PHE A 17 -2.81 2.66 -4.89
CA PHE A 17 -1.96 3.45 -4.01
C PHE A 17 -0.50 3.12 -4.26
N VAL A 18 0.35 4.14 -4.32
CA VAL A 18 1.80 3.98 -4.21
C VAL A 18 2.19 4.46 -2.83
N VAL A 19 2.81 3.58 -2.05
CA VAL A 19 3.13 3.83 -0.63
C VAL A 19 4.63 3.74 -0.44
N ASP A 20 5.20 4.72 0.24
CA ASP A 20 6.61 4.69 0.63
C ASP A 20 6.82 3.76 1.83
N ALA A 21 7.44 2.61 1.55
CA ALA A 21 7.78 1.59 2.54
C ALA A 21 9.13 0.93 2.19
N PRO A 22 10.28 1.60 2.41
CA PRO A 22 11.57 1.21 1.85
C PRO A 22 12.00 -0.23 2.20
N ARG A 23 11.72 -0.69 3.42
CA ARG A 23 12.08 -2.04 3.88
C ARG A 23 11.32 -3.14 3.14
N ILE A 24 10.02 -2.92 2.88
CA ILE A 24 9.18 -3.88 2.14
C ILE A 24 9.51 -3.81 0.65
N ALA A 25 9.68 -2.60 0.11
CA ALA A 25 10.04 -2.39 -1.29
C ALA A 25 11.35 -3.10 -1.65
N LYS A 26 12.34 -3.10 -0.73
CA LYS A 26 13.64 -3.77 -0.92
C LYS A 26 13.56 -5.31 -0.88
N SER A 27 12.66 -5.89 -0.09
CA SER A 27 12.63 -7.34 0.16
C SER A 27 11.51 -8.11 -0.56
N ARG A 28 10.52 -7.41 -1.12
CA ARG A 28 9.36 -8.03 -1.78
C ARG A 28 9.79 -8.88 -2.98
N LYS A 29 9.14 -10.03 -3.15
CA LYS A 29 9.26 -10.92 -4.32
C LYS A 29 7.88 -11.17 -4.93
N PRO A 30 7.78 -11.63 -6.19
CA PRO A 30 6.50 -12.02 -6.78
C PRO A 30 5.73 -12.99 -5.88
N GLY A 31 4.42 -12.78 -5.74
CA GLY A 31 3.55 -13.56 -4.84
C GLY A 31 3.53 -13.09 -3.38
N HIS A 32 4.42 -12.19 -2.96
CA HIS A 32 4.32 -11.59 -1.63
C HIS A 32 3.15 -10.60 -1.55
N PHE A 33 2.53 -10.54 -0.38
CA PHE A 33 1.52 -9.54 -0.04
C PHE A 33 1.88 -8.85 1.29
N VAL A 34 1.17 -7.77 1.60
CA VAL A 34 1.33 -7.00 2.84
C VAL A 34 0.04 -7.05 3.64
N ILE A 35 0.15 -7.03 4.97
CA ILE A 35 -0.98 -6.80 5.86
C ILE A 35 -0.97 -5.32 6.24
N LEU A 36 -2.10 -4.65 6.04
CA LEU A 36 -2.27 -3.22 6.33
C LEU A 36 -3.23 -3.04 7.49
N ARG A 37 -2.99 -2.00 8.28
CA ARG A 37 -3.91 -1.50 9.29
C ARG A 37 -4.04 0.00 9.10
N VAL A 38 -5.26 0.50 8.89
CA VAL A 38 -5.50 1.89 8.51
C VAL A 38 -5.57 2.81 9.71
N ASP A 39 -6.07 2.32 10.84
CA ASP A 39 -6.05 3.08 12.10
C ASP A 39 -5.78 2.20 13.34
N LYS A 40 -6.07 2.69 14.56
CA LYS A 40 -5.83 1.94 15.80
C LYS A 40 -6.88 0.86 16.07
N LYS A 41 -8.07 0.99 15.48
CA LYS A 41 -9.25 0.17 15.70
C LYS A 41 -9.51 -0.82 14.58
N GLY A 42 -8.97 -0.59 13.38
CA GLY A 42 -9.12 -1.48 12.24
C GLY A 42 -9.09 -0.69 10.95
#